data_AF-A0A2V7EBR8-F1
#
_entry.id   AF-A0A2V7EBR8-F1
#
_cell.length_a   1.000
_cell.length_b   1.000
_cell.length_c   1.000
_cell.angle_alpha   90.00
_cell.angle_beta   90.00
_cell.angle_gamma   90.00
#
_symmetry.space_group_name_H-M   'P 1'
#
loop_
_entity.id
_entity.type
_entity.pdbx_description
1 polymer ?
#
loop_
_entity_poly.entity_id
_entity_poly.type
_entity_poly.pdbx_seq_one_letter_code
_entity_poly.pdbx_strand_id
1 'polypeptide(L)'
;MRLSEAIQLGAMMTSQAFRTLFKGDGACALGAALLAVGVAPEQAGRSVRKRWPWAFAVSVNCPGCGRSHLVCQVIVHLNDDHRWTREKIGAWVAGIEPSQQTEDPPGGTMRTARAPSTMRGHADLASCEELAA
;
A
#
# COMPACT_ATOMS: atom_id res chain seq x y z
N MET A 1 -5.00 8.23 7.55
CA MET A 1 -4.97 6.81 7.97
C MET A 1 -3.82 6.14 7.23
N ARG A 2 -2.99 5.43 7.99
CA ARG A 2 -1.85 4.67 7.46
C ARG A 2 -2.34 3.48 6.62
N LEU A 3 -1.52 3.01 5.68
CA LEU A 3 -1.91 1.86 4.85
C LEU A 3 -2.04 0.60 5.71
N SER A 4 -1.09 0.39 6.61
CA SER A 4 -1.12 -0.70 7.58
C SER A 4 -2.40 -0.70 8.42
N GLU A 5 -2.77 0.45 8.99
CA GLU A 5 -4.01 0.63 9.76
C GLU A 5 -5.26 0.34 8.92
N ALA A 6 -5.30 0.82 7.68
CA ALA A 6 -6.43 0.60 6.79
C ALA A 6 -6.60 -0.90 6.46
N ILE A 7 -5.50 -1.62 6.21
CA ILE A 7 -5.53 -3.07 6.00
C ILE A 7 -6.06 -3.78 7.24
N GLN A 8 -5.59 -3.42 8.43
CA GLN A 8 -6.01 -4.04 9.70
C GLN A 8 -7.50 -3.80 9.98
N LEU A 9 -7.97 -2.56 9.84
CA LEU A 9 -9.37 -2.23 10.04
C LEU A 9 -10.26 -2.95 9.00
N GLY A 10 -9.86 -2.91 7.73
CA GLY A 10 -10.58 -3.60 6.67
C GLY A 10 -10.61 -5.12 6.86
N ALA A 11 -9.61 -5.69 7.54
CA ALA A 11 -9.56 -7.10 7.85
C ALA A 11 -10.72 -7.56 8.74
N MET A 12 -11.23 -6.67 9.60
CA MET A 12 -12.37 -6.91 10.47
C MET A 12 -13.73 -6.71 9.77
N MET A 13 -13.76 -6.07 8.60
CA MET A 13 -15.01 -5.63 7.95
C MET A 13 -15.59 -6.61 6.94
N THR A 14 -14.75 -7.49 6.39
CA THR A 14 -15.09 -8.31 5.22
C THR A 14 -14.48 -9.71 5.33
N SER A 15 -14.89 -10.66 4.50
CA SER A 15 -14.13 -11.90 4.33
C SER A 15 -12.86 -11.64 3.50
N GLN A 16 -11.83 -12.49 3.60
CA GLN A 16 -10.64 -12.34 2.74
C GLN A 16 -10.92 -12.94 1.36
N ALA A 17 -10.59 -12.18 0.30
CA ALA A 17 -10.64 -12.63 -1.08
C ALA A 17 -9.24 -12.74 -1.70
N PHE A 18 -9.11 -13.56 -2.74
CA PHE A 18 -7.87 -13.83 -3.46
C PHE A 18 -8.06 -13.58 -4.96
N ARG A 19 -7.02 -13.09 -5.63
CA ARG A 19 -6.96 -12.82 -7.08
C ARG A 19 -8.02 -11.82 -7.57
N THR A 20 -8.52 -10.98 -6.67
CA THR A 20 -9.51 -9.93 -6.93
C THR A 20 -9.45 -8.89 -5.83
N LEU A 21 -9.75 -7.62 -6.15
CA LEU A 21 -9.94 -6.58 -5.15
C LEU A 21 -11.17 -6.86 -4.27
N PHE A 22 -12.27 -7.28 -4.89
CA PHE A 22 -13.55 -7.56 -4.23
C PHE A 22 -14.23 -8.81 -4.80
N LYS A 23 -14.93 -9.57 -3.97
CA LYS A 23 -15.79 -10.69 -4.38
C LYS A 23 -16.89 -10.93 -3.35
N GLY A 24 -18.13 -10.59 -3.71
CA GLY A 24 -19.25 -10.66 -2.76
C GLY A 24 -18.98 -9.75 -1.57
N ASP A 25 -19.00 -10.31 -0.36
CA ASP A 25 -18.64 -9.62 0.89
C ASP A 25 -17.14 -9.62 1.20
N GLY A 26 -16.32 -10.17 0.29
CA GLY A 26 -14.89 -10.37 0.49
C GLY A 26 -14.01 -9.36 -0.23
N ALA A 27 -12.81 -9.13 0.31
CA ALA A 27 -11.80 -8.26 -0.28
C ALA A 27 -10.38 -8.76 -0.03
N CYS A 28 -9.46 -8.53 -0.97
CA CYS A 28 -8.03 -8.72 -0.72
C CYS A 28 -7.50 -7.65 0.25
N ALA A 29 -6.22 -7.69 0.60
CA ALA A 29 -5.61 -6.70 1.50
C ALA A 29 -5.79 -5.23 1.03
N LEU A 30 -5.60 -4.92 -0.26
CA LEU A 30 -5.80 -3.56 -0.78
C LEU A 30 -7.28 -3.18 -0.85
N GLY A 31 -8.16 -4.10 -1.24
CA GLY A 31 -9.61 -3.85 -1.26
C GLY A 31 -10.15 -3.58 0.15
N ALA A 32 -9.69 -4.35 1.14
CA ALA A 32 -10.03 -4.16 2.55
C ALA A 32 -9.58 -2.76 3.04
N ALA A 33 -8.36 -2.35 2.69
CA ALA A 33 -7.85 -1.02 3.01
C ALA A 33 -8.71 0.10 2.41
N LEU A 34 -9.16 -0.07 1.16
CA LEU A 34 -10.04 0.90 0.49
C LEU A 34 -11.40 1.04 1.19
N LEU A 35 -12.03 -0.08 1.57
CA LEU A 35 -13.29 -0.07 2.31
C LEU A 35 -13.15 0.63 3.66
N ALA A 36 -12.07 0.34 4.39
CA ALA A 36 -11.77 0.95 5.68
C ALA A 36 -11.66 2.48 5.63
N VAL A 37 -11.30 3.03 4.48
CA VAL A 37 -11.19 4.48 4.27
C VAL A 37 -12.34 5.07 3.44
N GLY A 38 -13.45 4.33 3.34
CA GLY A 38 -14.70 4.77 2.74
C GLY A 38 -14.72 4.82 1.22
N VAL A 39 -13.82 4.09 0.53
CA VAL A 39 -13.86 3.99 -0.93
C VAL A 39 -14.80 2.87 -1.33
N ALA A 40 -15.82 3.21 -2.10
CA ALA A 40 -16.74 2.24 -2.69
C ALA A 40 -16.01 1.37 -3.74
N PRO A 41 -16.34 0.08 -3.90
CA PRO A 41 -15.70 -0.83 -4.86
C PRO A 41 -15.60 -0.27 -6.29
N GLU A 42 -16.61 0.47 -6.74
CA GLU A 42 -16.69 1.07 -8.07
C GLU A 42 -15.66 2.20 -8.28
N GLN A 43 -15.11 2.74 -7.20
CA GLN A 43 -14.12 3.83 -7.20
C GLN A 43 -12.69 3.33 -6.94
N ALA A 44 -12.49 2.02 -6.80
CA ALA A 44 -11.25 1.44 -6.27
C ALA A 44 -10.01 1.66 -7.15
N GLY A 45 -10.13 1.53 -8.48
CA GLY A 45 -8.97 1.43 -9.39
C GLY A 45 -7.96 2.58 -9.28
N ARG A 46 -8.42 3.83 -9.12
CA ARG A 46 -7.51 5.00 -8.95
C ARG A 46 -7.27 5.42 -7.50
N SER A 47 -8.01 4.83 -6.56
CA SER A 47 -8.06 5.33 -5.18
C SER A 47 -6.86 4.91 -4.33
N VAL A 48 -6.27 3.73 -4.58
CA VAL A 48 -5.14 3.22 -3.80
C VAL A 48 -3.91 4.13 -3.98
N ARG A 49 -3.51 4.40 -5.24
CA ARG A 49 -2.33 5.22 -5.57
C ARG A 49 -2.46 6.64 -5.03
N LYS A 50 -3.65 7.23 -5.10
CA LYS A 50 -3.91 8.59 -4.58
C LYS A 50 -3.73 8.66 -3.06
N ARG A 51 -4.13 7.62 -2.33
CA ARG A 51 -4.11 7.60 -0.85
C ARG A 51 -2.76 7.17 -0.29
N TRP A 52 -2.11 6.21 -0.92
CA TRP A 52 -0.82 5.67 -0.48
C TRP A 52 0.20 5.66 -1.63
N PRO A 53 0.62 6.84 -2.12
CA PRO A 53 1.51 6.94 -3.28
C PRO A 53 2.87 6.25 -3.05
N TRP A 54 3.36 6.23 -1.81
CA TRP A 54 4.61 5.56 -1.44
C TRP A 54 4.59 4.06 -1.79
N ALA A 55 3.44 3.40 -1.69
CA ALA A 55 3.31 1.99 -1.99
C ALA A 55 3.52 1.67 -3.48
N PHE A 56 3.41 2.68 -4.36
CA PHE A 56 3.67 2.61 -5.80
C PHE A 56 5.03 3.16 -6.21
N ALA A 57 5.82 3.69 -5.25
CA ALA A 57 7.12 4.30 -5.51
C ALA A 57 8.29 3.53 -4.88
N VAL A 58 8.01 2.72 -3.85
CA VAL A 58 9.03 1.96 -3.11
C VAL A 58 9.01 0.50 -3.54
N SER A 59 10.17 -0.04 -3.90
CA SER A 59 10.37 -1.47 -4.15
C SER A 59 10.97 -2.15 -2.92
N VAL A 60 10.46 -3.35 -2.61
CA VAL A 60 10.95 -4.19 -1.51
C VAL A 60 11.00 -5.66 -1.95
N ASN A 61 11.81 -6.46 -1.27
CA ASN A 61 11.82 -7.90 -1.48
C ASN A 61 10.63 -8.53 -0.75
N CYS A 62 9.89 -9.40 -1.44
CA CYS A 62 8.82 -10.17 -0.84
C CYS A 62 9.37 -11.02 0.32
N PRO A 63 8.81 -10.92 1.54
CA PRO A 63 9.29 -11.70 2.68
C PRO A 63 8.99 -13.21 2.56
N GLY A 64 8.15 -13.62 1.61
CA GLY A 64 7.82 -15.03 1.37
C GLY A 64 8.74 -15.74 0.36
N CYS A 65 9.19 -15.05 -0.69
CA CYS A 65 9.97 -15.66 -1.78
C CYS A 65 11.17 -14.84 -2.28
N GLY A 66 11.44 -13.66 -1.70
CA GLY A 66 12.59 -12.82 -2.05
C GLY A 66 12.48 -12.02 -3.34
N ARG A 67 11.42 -12.21 -4.16
CA ARG A 67 11.22 -11.42 -5.40
C ARG A 67 11.02 -9.94 -5.10
N SER A 68 11.69 -9.08 -5.88
CA SER A 68 11.63 -7.63 -5.73
C SER A 68 10.47 -7.04 -6.53
N HIS A 69 9.56 -6.32 -5.86
CA HIS A 69 8.40 -5.68 -6.47
C HIS A 69 8.07 -4.37 -5.74
N LEU A 70 7.20 -3.55 -6.33
CA LEU A 70 6.63 -2.41 -5.60
C LEU A 70 5.85 -2.90 -4.38
N VAL A 71 5.79 -2.10 -3.31
CA VAL A 71 5.08 -2.49 -2.09
C VAL A 71 3.63 -2.87 -2.36
N CYS A 72 2.90 -2.14 -3.21
CA CYS A 72 1.52 -2.49 -3.57
C CYS A 72 1.42 -3.87 -4.24
N GLN A 73 2.40 -4.23 -5.08
CA GLN A 73 2.48 -5.54 -5.72
C GLN A 73 2.87 -6.62 -4.71
N VAL A 74 3.78 -6.35 -3.77
CA VAL A 74 4.13 -7.30 -2.70
C VAL A 74 2.91 -7.57 -1.81
N ILE A 75 2.08 -6.58 -1.49
CA ILE A 75 0.83 -6.76 -0.74
C ILE A 75 -0.11 -7.74 -1.47
N VAL A 76 -0.35 -7.54 -2.77
CA VAL A 76 -1.19 -8.43 -3.58
C VAL A 76 -0.57 -9.82 -3.68
N HIS A 77 0.73 -9.89 -3.93
CA HIS A 77 1.47 -11.15 -4.04
C HIS A 77 1.46 -11.96 -2.73
N LEU A 78 1.62 -11.31 -1.57
CA LEU A 78 1.52 -11.95 -0.26
C LEU A 78 0.10 -12.47 0.01
N ASN A 79 -0.92 -11.73 -0.43
CA ASN A 79 -2.32 -12.15 -0.32
C ASN A 79 -2.58 -13.38 -1.20
N ASP A 80 -2.22 -13.32 -2.48
CA ASP A 80 -2.68 -14.29 -3.48
C ASP A 80 -1.84 -15.56 -3.52
N ASP A 81 -0.52 -15.42 -3.57
CA ASP A 81 0.40 -16.55 -3.76
C ASP A 81 0.86 -17.15 -2.43
N HIS A 82 1.14 -16.28 -1.45
CA HIS A 82 1.59 -16.74 -0.13
C HIS A 82 0.45 -16.91 0.87
N ARG A 83 -0.78 -16.53 0.51
CA ARG A 83 -1.99 -16.68 1.34
C ARG A 83 -1.82 -16.16 2.77
N TRP A 84 -1.05 -15.07 2.93
CA TRP A 84 -0.97 -14.42 4.22
C TRP A 84 -2.34 -13.85 4.59
N THR A 85 -2.68 -13.92 5.88
CA THR A 85 -3.87 -13.22 6.37
C THR A 85 -3.67 -11.71 6.23
N ARG A 86 -4.77 -10.97 6.12
CA ARG A 86 -4.70 -9.50 5.99
C ARG A 86 -4.04 -8.85 7.21
N GLU A 87 -4.20 -9.43 8.39
CA GLU A 87 -3.57 -8.93 9.62
C GLU A 87 -2.06 -9.09 9.58
N LYS A 88 -1.57 -10.22 9.07
CA LYS A 88 -0.14 -10.46 8.89
C LYS A 88 0.46 -9.50 7.86
N ILE A 89 -0.26 -9.26 6.76
CA ILE A 89 0.13 -8.27 5.74
C ILE A 89 0.16 -6.88 6.36
N GLY A 90 -0.88 -6.47 7.09
CA GLY A 90 -0.95 -5.16 7.76
C GLY A 90 0.19 -4.94 8.75
N ALA A 91 0.55 -5.96 9.54
CA ALA A 91 1.69 -5.92 10.46
C ALA A 91 3.03 -5.77 9.72
N TRP A 92 3.21 -6.46 8.60
CA TRP A 92 4.40 -6.30 7.76
C TRP A 92 4.47 -4.90 7.13
N VAL A 93 3.35 -4.39 6.60
CA VAL A 93 3.29 -3.02 6.05
C VAL A 93 3.63 -1.99 7.11
N ALA A 94 3.18 -2.16 8.36
CA ALA A 94 3.48 -1.23 9.45
C ALA A 94 4.98 -1.06 9.70
N GLY A 95 5.78 -2.11 9.46
CA GLY A 95 7.23 -2.11 9.64
C GLY A 95 8.02 -1.43 8.51
N ILE A 96 7.41 -1.20 7.35
CA ILE A 96 8.06 -0.57 6.19
C ILE A 96 7.42 0.75 5.76
N GLU A 97 6.21 1.03 6.25
CA GLU A 97 5.46 2.25 5.94
C GLU A 97 6.18 3.47 6.51
N PRO A 98 6.40 4.54 5.73
CA PRO A 98 6.99 5.77 6.21
C PRO A 98 6.26 6.30 7.44
N SER A 99 7.00 6.73 8.45
CA SER A 99 6.42 7.50 9.56
C SER A 99 5.78 8.75 8.98
N GLN A 100 4.51 9.01 9.30
CA GLN A 100 3.91 10.30 8.94
C GLN A 100 4.71 11.39 9.65
N GLN A 101 5.46 12.19 8.90
CA GLN A 101 5.90 13.48 9.41
C GLN A 101 4.63 14.31 9.51
N THR A 102 4.10 14.45 10.72
CA THR A 102 3.16 15.52 11.03
C THR A 102 3.92 16.82 10.79
N GLU A 103 3.72 17.45 9.63
CA GLU A 103 4.07 18.86 9.48
C GLU A 103 3.09 19.64 10.36
N ASP A 104 3.50 19.91 11.60
CA ASP A 104 2.94 21.02 12.36
C ASP A 104 3.09 22.30 11.52
N PRO A 105 2.10 23.20 11.49
CA PRO A 105 2.20 24.43 10.70
C PRO A 105 3.44 25.24 11.12
N PRO A 106 4.17 25.86 10.17
CA PRO A 106 5.47 26.43 10.46
C PRO A 106 5.33 27.74 11.24
N GLY A 107 5.46 27.66 12.55
CA GLY A 107 5.72 28.79 13.43
C GLY A 107 7.15 28.71 13.98
N GLY A 108 8.13 29.29 13.26
CA GLY A 108 9.44 29.56 13.84
C GLY A 108 10.64 29.36 12.91
N THR A 109 11.27 30.47 12.54
CA THR A 109 12.51 30.62 11.76
C THR A 109 13.75 29.94 12.35
N MET A 110 14.54 29.21 11.55
CA MET A 110 15.89 29.62 11.05
C MET A 110 16.70 28.48 10.36
N ARG A 111 17.11 28.79 9.13
CA ARG A 111 18.40 28.61 8.42
C ARG A 111 19.21 27.27 8.38
N THR A 112 19.36 26.84 7.11
CA THR A 112 20.56 26.38 6.35
C THR A 112 21.27 25.06 6.69
N ALA A 113 21.31 24.14 5.71
CA ALA A 113 22.50 23.78 4.92
C ALA A 113 22.19 22.83 3.73
N ARG A 114 22.95 22.99 2.63
CA ARG A 114 23.02 22.19 1.38
C ARG A 114 23.87 20.90 1.66
N ALA A 115 23.90 19.77 0.93
CA ALA A 115 23.74 19.42 -0.49
C ALA A 115 23.66 17.84 -0.62
N PRO A 116 23.93 17.19 -1.79
CA PRO A 116 22.96 16.40 -2.57
C PRO A 116 23.24 14.88 -2.60
N SER A 117 22.39 14.06 -3.27
CA SER A 117 22.81 13.02 -4.26
C SER A 117 21.65 12.16 -4.79
N THR A 118 21.58 12.12 -6.13
CA THR A 118 21.19 11.05 -7.09
C THR A 118 20.37 9.83 -6.65
N MET A 119 19.37 9.48 -7.47
CA MET A 119 19.41 8.33 -8.40
C MET A 119 18.11 8.21 -9.21
N ARG A 120 18.24 8.14 -10.54
CA ARG A 120 17.16 7.75 -11.47
C ARG A 120 17.09 6.23 -11.53
N GLY A 121 15.88 5.70 -11.50
CA GLY A 121 15.54 4.35 -11.93
C GLY A 121 14.09 4.34 -12.39
N HIS A 122 13.86 4.55 -13.68
CA HIS A 122 12.54 4.47 -14.28
C HIS A 122 12.19 2.98 -14.43
N ALA A 123 11.23 2.50 -13.64
CA ALA A 123 10.57 1.23 -13.90
C ALA A 123 9.16 1.52 -14.42
N ASP A 124 8.79 0.81 -15.48
CA ASP A 124 7.63 1.03 -16.33
C ASP A 124 6.30 0.99 -15.54
N LEU A 125 5.55 2.09 -15.57
CA LEU A 125 4.31 2.32 -14.80
C LEU A 125 3.11 1.50 -15.30
N ALA A 126 3.20 0.94 -16.51
CA ALA A 126 2.08 0.32 -17.22
C ALA A 126 1.58 -0.98 -16.58
N SER A 127 2.45 -1.76 -15.91
CA SER A 127 2.05 -3.08 -15.37
C SER A 127 1.25 -3.00 -14.06
N CYS A 128 1.15 -1.84 -13.41
CA CYS A 128 0.45 -1.71 -12.13
C CYS A 128 -1.05 -1.44 -12.28
N GLU A 129 -1.51 -1.00 -13.45
CA GLU A 129 -2.91 -0.61 -13.67
C GLU A 129 -3.77 -1.81 -14.09
N GLU A 130 -3.20 -2.81 -14.76
CA GLU A 130 -3.92 -4.02 -15.16
C GLU A 130 -4.15 -5.03 -14.03
N LEU A 131 -3.44 -4.92 -12.91
CA LEU A 131 -3.69 -5.78 -11.72
C LEU A 131 -4.86 -5.26 -10.85
N ALA A 132 -5.44 -4.11 -11.20
CA ALA A 132 -6.54 -3.46 -10.50
C ALA A 132 -7.86 -3.45 -11.31
N ALA A 133 -7.89 -4.15 -12.45
CA ALA A 133 -9.07 -4.34 -13.29
C ALA A 133 -9.70 -5.74 -13.07
#